data_AF-A0A9R1AJ70-F1
#
_entry.id   AF-A0A9R1AJ70-F1
#
_cell.length_a   1.000
_cell.length_b   1.000
_cell.length_c   1.000
_cell.angle_alpha   90.00
_cell.angle_beta   90.00
_cell.angle_gamma   90.00
#
_symmetry.space_group_name_H-M   'P 1'
#
loop_
_entity.id
_entity.type
_entity.pdbx_description
1 polymer ?
#
loop_
_entity_poly.entity_id
_entity_poly.type
_entity_poly.pdbx_seq_one_letter_code
_entity_poly.pdbx_strand_id
1 'polypeptide(L)'
;MKLVTPAKGTIELSTEKDPDLFYLARCGLGGLGVVAEVTLQCVERHQLVEHTFVSNADEIKKNHQKWLSENKHIKYLWIPYTDTVVVVQCNPPSRWKTPKLASKYGKDEALQYVRDLYRESLKKYRTEADSKDPAIDQLSFTELRDQLIALDPLDKDHVIRINKAEAEYWKKSEGYRMGWSDEILGFDCGGQQWVSETCFPTGTLAKPNMKDLYYMEELLQLIEKEDIPAPAPIEQRWTARSRSPMSPASSSEEDDIFSWISVYLNFV
;
A
#
# COMPACT_ATOMS: atom_id res chain seq x y z
N MET A 1 -24.79 12.51 6.47
CA MET A 1 -24.84 11.10 6.91
C MET A 1 -26.06 10.90 7.81
N LYS A 2 -26.67 9.72 7.77
CA LYS A 2 -27.72 9.30 8.72
C LYS A 2 -27.11 8.31 9.70
N LEU A 3 -27.18 8.64 10.98
CA LEU A 3 -26.62 7.87 12.09
C LEU A 3 -27.76 7.32 12.94
N VAL A 4 -27.83 6.00 13.08
CA VAL A 4 -28.78 5.32 13.96
C VAL A 4 -28.16 5.22 15.35
N THR A 5 -28.85 5.75 16.34
CA THR A 5 -28.41 5.76 17.73
C THR A 5 -29.45 5.09 18.63
N PRO A 6 -29.05 4.45 19.75
CA PRO A 6 -30.02 3.82 20.66
C PRO A 6 -31.04 4.78 21.27
N ALA A 7 -30.64 6.02 21.57
CA ALA A 7 -31.46 6.96 22.32
C ALA A 7 -32.18 8.01 21.46
N LYS A 8 -31.54 8.50 20.39
CA LYS A 8 -32.09 9.59 19.55
C LYS A 8 -32.75 9.08 18.26
N GLY A 9 -32.84 7.76 18.08
CA GLY A 9 -33.25 7.15 16.81
C GLY A 9 -32.27 7.49 15.69
N THR A 10 -32.79 7.76 14.49
CA THR A 10 -32.00 8.17 13.33
C THR A 10 -31.82 9.68 13.30
N ILE A 11 -30.58 10.14 13.38
CA ILE A 11 -30.22 11.56 13.26
C ILE A 11 -29.48 11.82 11.95
N GLU A 12 -29.63 13.03 11.42
CA GLU A 12 -28.93 13.50 10.23
C GLU A 12 -27.83 14.47 10.63
N LEU A 13 -26.61 14.19 10.16
CA LEU A 13 -25.41 14.97 10.44
C LEU A 13 -24.76 15.43 9.12
N SER A 14 -24.30 16.67 9.06
CA SER A 14 -23.51 17.21 7.94
C SER A 14 -22.54 18.28 8.43
N THR A 15 -21.78 18.87 7.51
CA THR A 15 -20.93 20.03 7.79
C THR A 15 -21.70 21.29 8.19
N GLU A 16 -23.01 21.33 7.91
CA GLU A 16 -23.92 22.42 8.23
C GLU A 16 -24.88 22.06 9.39
N LYS A 17 -25.09 20.76 9.64
CA LYS A 17 -26.04 20.23 10.63
C LYS A 17 -25.30 19.38 11.67
N ASP A 18 -25.09 19.97 12.84
CA ASP A 18 -24.32 19.40 13.95
C ASP A 18 -22.89 18.96 13.51
N PRO A 19 -22.05 19.94 13.09
CA PRO A 19 -20.74 19.65 12.51
C PRO A 19 -19.79 18.97 13.48
N ASP A 20 -19.87 19.30 14.77
CA ASP A 20 -19.01 18.69 15.79
C ASP A 20 -19.29 17.19 15.89
N LEU A 21 -20.57 16.81 16.01
CA LEU A 21 -20.95 15.40 16.04
C LEU A 21 -20.70 14.71 14.69
N PHE A 22 -20.87 15.40 13.56
CA PHE A 22 -20.52 14.88 12.24
C PHE A 22 -19.04 14.49 12.15
N TYR A 23 -18.13 15.38 12.58
CA TYR A 23 -16.70 15.13 12.53
C TYR A 23 -16.23 14.08 13.53
N LEU A 24 -16.88 13.96 14.69
CA LEU A 24 -16.65 12.88 15.64
C LEU A 24 -17.15 11.52 15.10
N ALA A 25 -18.38 11.45 14.62
CA ALA A 25 -19.03 10.22 14.15
C ALA A 25 -18.26 9.55 13.00
N ARG A 26 -17.67 10.34 12.08
CA ARG A 26 -16.83 9.85 10.97
C ARG A 26 -15.67 8.96 11.41
N CYS A 27 -15.10 9.20 12.59
CA CYS A 27 -13.95 8.47 13.12
C CYS A 27 -14.28 7.71 14.42
N GLY A 28 -15.57 7.57 14.76
CA GLY A 28 -16.01 6.89 15.98
C GLY A 28 -16.06 5.37 15.89
N LEU A 29 -15.68 4.78 14.75
CA LEU A 29 -15.65 3.32 14.50
C LEU A 29 -16.97 2.60 14.88
N GLY A 30 -18.11 3.28 14.70
CA GLY A 30 -19.43 2.75 15.08
C GLY A 30 -19.82 2.93 16.55
N GLY A 31 -18.90 3.37 17.42
CA GLY A 31 -19.16 3.56 18.85
C GLY A 31 -20.16 4.69 19.17
N LEU A 32 -20.29 5.67 18.28
CA LEU A 32 -21.26 6.78 18.42
C LEU A 32 -22.61 6.48 17.77
N GLY A 33 -22.73 5.35 17.06
CA GLY A 33 -23.92 4.94 16.32
C GLY A 33 -23.57 4.23 15.01
N VAL A 34 -24.57 3.60 14.40
CA VAL A 34 -24.42 2.89 13.12
C VAL A 34 -24.77 3.82 11.97
N VAL A 35 -23.86 4.00 11.01
CA VAL A 35 -24.14 4.80 9.81
C VAL A 35 -25.08 4.00 8.90
N ALA A 36 -26.31 4.48 8.72
CA ALA A 36 -27.29 3.87 7.83
C ALA A 36 -27.22 4.44 6.40
N GLU A 37 -26.79 5.69 6.25
CA GLU A 37 -26.66 6.34 4.95
C GLU A 37 -25.50 7.34 4.97
N VAL A 38 -24.70 7.36 3.90
CA VAL A 38 -23.65 8.36 3.69
C VAL A 38 -23.82 9.00 2.33
N THR A 39 -23.66 10.32 2.27
CA THR A 39 -23.58 11.08 1.03
C THR A 39 -22.12 11.50 0.88
N LEU A 40 -21.49 11.08 -0.21
CA LEU A 40 -20.09 11.40 -0.51
C LEU A 40 -20.03 12.49 -1.57
N GLN A 41 -19.18 13.50 -1.36
CA GLN A 41 -18.89 14.49 -2.37
C GLN A 41 -18.05 13.84 -3.48
N CYS A 42 -18.58 13.81 -4.70
CA CYS A 42 -17.84 13.34 -5.87
C CYS A 42 -17.09 14.50 -6.53
N VAL A 43 -15.92 14.20 -7.07
CA VAL A 43 -15.20 15.08 -8.01
C VAL A 43 -15.55 14.69 -9.44
N GLU A 44 -15.23 15.56 -10.41
CA GLU A 44 -15.33 15.20 -11.82
C GLU A 44 -14.45 14.00 -12.15
N ARG A 45 -14.99 13.09 -12.98
CA ARG A 45 -14.25 11.93 -13.45
C ARG A 45 -13.09 12.40 -14.32
N HIS A 46 -11.89 11.92 -14.02
CA HIS A 46 -10.68 12.31 -14.73
C HIS A 46 -9.78 11.10 -14.94
N GLN A 47 -8.87 11.20 -15.91
CA GLN A 47 -7.89 10.15 -16.18
C GLN A 47 -6.67 10.31 -15.27
N LEU A 48 -6.05 9.19 -14.95
CA LEU A 48 -4.76 9.12 -14.28
C LEU A 48 -3.80 8.27 -15.11
N VAL A 49 -2.53 8.65 -15.06
CA VAL A 49 -1.39 7.85 -15.49
C VAL A 49 -0.72 7.35 -14.22
N GLU A 50 -0.72 6.04 -14.01
CA GLU A 50 0.13 5.41 -13.01
C GLU A 50 1.50 5.12 -13.63
N HIS A 51 2.54 5.41 -12.87
CA HIS A 51 3.91 5.01 -13.12
C HIS A 51 4.39 4.17 -11.94
N THR A 52 4.76 2.93 -12.23
CA THR A 52 5.33 2.00 -11.26
C THR A 52 6.77 1.71 -11.64
N PHE A 53 7.70 1.90 -10.71
CA PHE A 53 9.13 1.66 -10.90
C PHE A 53 9.82 1.21 -9.61
N VAL A 54 10.98 0.59 -9.72
CA VAL A 54 11.82 0.24 -8.57
C VAL A 54 12.86 1.34 -8.31
N SER A 55 13.07 1.64 -7.04
CA SER A 55 14.12 2.52 -6.54
C SER A 55 14.75 1.91 -5.27
N ASN A 56 15.56 2.69 -4.56
CA ASN A 56 16.20 2.31 -3.29
C ASN A 56 16.05 3.43 -2.25
N ALA A 57 16.43 3.13 -1.00
CA ALA A 57 16.29 4.06 0.12
C ALA A 57 17.02 5.39 -0.12
N ASP A 58 18.22 5.36 -0.70
CA ASP A 58 19.03 6.54 -0.97
C ASP A 58 18.41 7.45 -2.03
N GLU A 59 17.88 6.88 -3.11
CA GLU A 59 17.19 7.60 -4.17
C GLU A 59 15.87 8.19 -3.68
N ILE A 60 15.10 7.44 -2.88
CA ILE A 60 13.90 7.95 -2.23
C ILE A 60 14.26 9.15 -1.37
N LYS A 61 15.24 9.02 -0.47
CA LYS A 61 15.67 10.11 0.42
C LYS A 61 16.05 11.38 -0.34
N LYS A 62 16.72 11.25 -1.49
CA LYS A 62 17.09 12.37 -2.36
C LYS A 62 15.88 13.02 -3.05
N ASN A 63 14.88 12.24 -3.45
CA ASN A 63 13.75 12.72 -4.25
C ASN A 63 12.46 12.94 -3.47
N HIS A 64 12.39 12.54 -2.19
CA HIS A 64 11.15 12.42 -1.44
C HIS A 64 10.33 13.71 -1.41
N GLN A 65 10.95 14.83 -1.05
CA GLN A 65 10.28 16.13 -1.03
C GLN A 65 9.72 16.51 -2.41
N LYS A 66 10.52 16.33 -3.47
CA LYS A 66 10.10 16.59 -4.84
C LYS A 66 8.89 15.71 -5.20
N TRP A 67 8.99 14.41 -4.97
CA TRP A 67 7.92 13.47 -5.30
C TRP A 67 6.64 13.71 -4.50
N LEU A 68 6.73 14.05 -3.21
CA LEU A 68 5.55 14.47 -2.45
C LEU A 68 4.87 15.70 -3.05
N SER A 69 5.65 16.69 -3.50
CA SER A 69 5.10 17.93 -4.07
C SER A 69 4.51 17.76 -5.49
N GLU A 70 5.09 16.88 -6.30
CA GLU A 70 4.69 16.69 -7.69
C GLU A 70 3.49 15.75 -7.84
N ASN A 71 3.34 14.81 -6.91
CA ASN A 71 2.35 13.73 -6.97
C ASN A 71 1.21 13.96 -5.98
N LYS A 72 -0.04 13.96 -6.49
CA LYS A 72 -1.22 13.91 -5.62
C LYS A 72 -1.39 12.52 -4.98
N HIS A 73 -0.94 11.49 -5.67
CA HIS A 73 -1.02 10.10 -5.23
C HIS A 73 0.36 9.46 -5.40
N ILE A 74 0.96 9.06 -4.29
CA ILE A 74 2.23 8.34 -4.26
C ILE A 74 2.21 7.33 -3.11
N LYS A 75 2.78 6.15 -3.36
CA LYS A 75 3.05 5.15 -2.32
C LYS A 75 4.42 4.51 -2.53
N TYR A 76 5.03 4.11 -1.44
CA TYR A 76 6.23 3.26 -1.44
C TYR A 76 5.88 1.89 -0.87
N LEU A 77 6.42 0.84 -1.48
CA LEU A 77 6.32 -0.53 -0.99
C LEU A 77 7.76 -1.01 -0.70
N TRP A 78 8.14 -0.96 0.57
CA TRP A 78 9.49 -1.29 1.03
C TRP A 78 9.60 -2.79 1.21
N ILE A 79 10.42 -3.47 0.40
CA ILE A 79 10.55 -4.94 0.46
C ILE A 79 11.64 -5.30 1.49
N PRO A 80 11.28 -5.91 2.65
CA PRO A 80 12.25 -6.22 3.70
C PRO A 80 13.36 -7.16 3.19
N TYR A 81 14.56 -7.05 3.77
CA TYR A 81 15.76 -7.83 3.40
C TYR A 81 16.24 -7.64 1.96
N THR A 82 15.86 -6.52 1.33
CA THR A 82 16.33 -6.10 0.01
C THR A 82 16.57 -4.59 0.00
N ASP A 83 17.34 -4.10 -0.97
CA ASP A 83 17.46 -2.66 -1.25
C ASP A 83 16.34 -2.15 -2.18
N THR A 84 15.30 -2.96 -2.42
CA THR A 84 14.24 -2.68 -3.39
C THR A 84 13.07 -1.99 -2.74
N VAL A 85 12.71 -0.82 -3.28
CA VAL A 85 11.49 -0.12 -2.92
C VAL A 85 10.69 0.14 -4.18
N VAL A 86 9.46 -0.35 -4.21
CA VAL A 86 8.55 -0.10 -5.34
C VAL A 86 7.90 1.27 -5.12
N VAL A 87 8.01 2.14 -6.11
CA VAL A 87 7.38 3.46 -6.10
C VAL A 87 6.24 3.45 -7.09
N VAL A 88 5.05 3.82 -6.63
CA VAL A 88 3.86 3.95 -7.47
C VAL A 88 3.37 5.39 -7.40
N GLN A 89 3.30 6.06 -8.54
CA GLN A 89 2.89 7.45 -8.70
C GLN A 89 1.67 7.52 -9.61
N CYS A 90 0.60 8.21 -9.22
CA CYS A 90 -0.58 8.39 -10.07
C CYS A 90 -0.88 9.88 -10.29
N ASN A 91 -0.80 10.34 -11.55
CA ASN A 91 -0.95 11.75 -11.90
C ASN A 91 -1.89 11.97 -13.09
N PRO A 92 -2.56 13.14 -13.19
CA PRO A 92 -3.30 13.52 -14.38
C PRO A 92 -2.38 13.60 -15.63
N PRO A 93 -2.86 13.19 -16.82
CA PRO A 93 -2.09 13.26 -18.06
C PRO A 93 -1.61 14.68 -18.41
N SER A 94 -2.32 15.74 -18.00
CA SER A 94 -1.93 17.12 -18.29
C SER A 94 -0.56 17.50 -17.73
N ARG A 95 -0.07 16.80 -16.69
CA ARG A 95 1.24 17.01 -16.08
C ARG A 95 2.35 16.15 -16.71
N TRP A 96 2.02 15.16 -17.54
CA TRP A 96 2.96 14.17 -18.05
C TRP A 96 2.75 13.92 -19.55
N LYS A 97 3.79 14.04 -20.38
CA LYS A 97 3.70 13.56 -21.77
C LYS A 97 3.31 12.10 -21.75
N THR A 98 2.29 11.71 -22.51
CA THR A 98 1.81 10.32 -22.60
C THR A 98 3.01 9.38 -22.79
N PRO A 99 3.40 8.63 -21.76
CA PRO A 99 4.59 7.80 -21.83
C PRO A 99 4.33 6.62 -22.75
N LYS A 100 5.39 6.02 -23.30
CA LYS A 100 5.23 4.74 -24.01
C LYS A 100 4.79 3.70 -22.99
N LEU A 101 3.54 3.24 -23.11
CA LEU A 101 2.89 2.27 -22.23
C LEU A 101 3.44 0.84 -22.36
N ALA A 102 4.49 0.62 -23.15
CA ALA A 102 5.02 -0.70 -23.40
C ALA A 102 5.94 -1.12 -22.24
N SER A 103 5.55 -2.18 -21.53
CA SER A 103 6.46 -2.87 -20.61
C SER A 103 7.68 -3.40 -21.37
N LYS A 104 8.85 -3.32 -20.75
CA LYS A 104 10.09 -3.91 -21.29
C LYS A 104 10.03 -5.43 -21.32
N TYR A 105 9.27 -6.03 -20.40
CA TYR A 105 9.19 -7.48 -20.19
C TYR A 105 7.74 -7.98 -20.33
N GLY A 106 7.58 -9.21 -20.79
CA GLY A 106 6.27 -9.87 -20.83
C GLY A 106 5.79 -10.27 -19.41
N LYS A 107 4.48 -10.45 -19.23
CA LYS A 107 3.90 -10.87 -17.94
C LYS A 107 4.50 -12.19 -17.43
N ASP A 108 4.66 -13.17 -18.31
CA ASP A 108 5.26 -14.46 -17.94
C ASP A 108 6.72 -14.32 -17.52
N GLU A 109 7.46 -13.43 -18.16
CA GLU A 109 8.87 -13.19 -17.83
C GLU A 109 9.02 -12.51 -16.46
N ALA A 110 8.07 -11.64 -16.09
CA ALA A 110 8.01 -11.04 -14.76
C ALA A 110 7.71 -12.08 -13.68
N LEU A 111 6.78 -13.01 -13.94
CA LEU A 111 6.38 -14.07 -13.00
C LEU A 111 7.39 -15.21 -12.85
N GLN A 112 8.33 -15.35 -13.78
CA GLN A 112 9.24 -16.50 -13.86
C GLN A 112 9.96 -16.80 -12.53
N TYR A 113 10.54 -15.79 -11.88
CA TYR A 113 11.29 -15.97 -10.63
C TYR A 113 10.42 -16.52 -9.49
N VAL A 114 9.19 -15.99 -9.36
CA VAL A 114 8.25 -16.39 -8.31
C VAL A 114 7.73 -17.80 -8.59
N ARG A 115 7.44 -18.12 -9.85
CA ARG A 115 7.04 -19.48 -10.28
C ARG A 115 8.14 -20.51 -10.01
N ASP A 116 9.39 -20.17 -10.31
CA ASP A 116 10.53 -21.05 -10.09
C ASP A 116 10.77 -21.29 -8.60
N LEU A 117 10.68 -20.24 -7.78
CA LEU A 117 10.74 -20.35 -6.33
C LEU A 117 9.62 -21.24 -5.79
N TYR A 118 8.39 -21.10 -6.31
CA TYR A 118 7.27 -21.94 -5.89
C TYR A 118 7.50 -23.42 -6.21
N ARG A 119 7.91 -23.73 -7.45
CA ARG A 119 8.25 -25.09 -7.87
C ARG A 119 9.38 -25.70 -7.05
N GLU A 120 10.40 -24.91 -6.68
CA GLU A 120 11.48 -25.38 -5.81
C GLU A 120 10.98 -25.64 -4.39
N SER A 121 10.18 -24.71 -3.84
CA SER A 121 9.64 -24.83 -2.47
C SER A 121 8.73 -26.05 -2.34
N LEU A 122 7.94 -26.39 -3.36
CA LEU A 122 7.13 -27.60 -3.38
C LEU A 122 7.96 -28.89 -3.21
N LYS A 123 9.20 -28.94 -3.70
CA LYS A 123 10.09 -30.11 -3.48
C LYS A 123 10.53 -30.24 -2.02
N LYS A 124 10.64 -29.13 -1.30
CA LYS A 124 11.00 -29.10 0.13
C LYS A 124 9.79 -29.46 1.02
N TYR A 125 8.62 -28.90 0.70
CA TYR A 125 7.45 -28.92 1.58
C TYR A 125 6.37 -29.97 1.19
N ARG A 126 6.40 -30.53 -0.03
CA ARG A 126 5.50 -31.63 -0.44
C ARG A 126 6.31 -32.85 -0.89
N THR A 127 6.11 -33.98 -0.21
CA THR A 127 6.79 -35.26 -0.47
C THR A 127 6.36 -35.97 -1.76
N GLU A 128 5.24 -35.56 -2.36
CA GLU A 128 4.80 -35.99 -3.70
C GLU A 128 4.58 -34.73 -4.56
N ALA A 129 5.67 -34.23 -5.15
CA ALA A 129 5.58 -33.16 -6.12
C ALA A 129 4.99 -33.73 -7.42
N ASP A 130 3.70 -33.49 -7.65
CA ASP A 130 3.17 -33.51 -9.01
C ASP A 130 3.88 -32.38 -9.77
N SER A 131 5.02 -32.72 -10.37
CA SER A 131 5.98 -31.82 -11.02
C SER A 131 5.41 -31.07 -12.24
N LYS A 132 4.10 -31.18 -12.46
CA LYS A 132 3.31 -30.54 -13.50
C LYS A 132 1.93 -30.21 -12.93
N ASP A 133 1.85 -29.30 -11.97
CA ASP A 133 0.59 -28.63 -11.71
C ASP A 133 0.47 -27.45 -12.72
N PRO A 134 -0.23 -27.62 -13.86
CA PRO A 134 -0.44 -26.55 -14.83
C PRO A 134 -1.24 -25.37 -14.24
N ALA A 135 -1.81 -25.50 -13.04
CA ALA A 135 -2.43 -24.39 -12.35
C ALA A 135 -1.41 -23.31 -11.93
N ILE A 136 -0.14 -23.66 -11.66
CA ILE A 136 0.89 -22.68 -11.23
C ILE A 136 1.10 -21.59 -12.29
N ASP A 137 1.06 -21.97 -13.58
CA ASP A 137 1.24 -21.03 -14.68
C ASP A 137 0.00 -20.14 -14.91
N GLN A 138 -1.14 -20.46 -14.28
CA GLN A 138 -2.37 -19.66 -14.35
C GLN A 138 -2.52 -18.68 -13.19
N LEU A 139 -1.78 -18.89 -12.09
CA LEU A 139 -1.84 -18.04 -10.90
C LEU A 139 -1.28 -16.64 -11.18
N SER A 140 -1.92 -15.64 -10.58
CA SER A 140 -1.42 -14.28 -10.52
C SER A 140 -0.18 -14.17 -9.61
N PHE A 141 0.50 -13.02 -9.67
CA PHE A 141 1.59 -12.75 -8.74
C PHE A 141 1.14 -12.80 -7.26
N THR A 142 0.00 -12.19 -6.95
CA THR A 142 -0.54 -12.12 -5.59
C THR A 142 -0.89 -13.52 -5.07
N GLU A 143 -1.51 -14.36 -5.90
CA GLU A 143 -1.82 -15.75 -5.54
C GLU A 143 -0.56 -16.60 -5.34
N LEU A 144 0.44 -16.48 -6.21
CA LEU A 144 1.72 -17.19 -6.06
C LEU A 144 2.43 -16.78 -4.77
N ARG A 145 2.45 -15.48 -4.47
CA ARG A 145 3.06 -14.92 -3.27
C ARG A 145 2.36 -15.44 -2.02
N ASP A 146 1.03 -15.41 -1.98
CA ASP A 146 0.27 -15.92 -0.83
C ASP A 146 0.48 -17.42 -0.60
N GLN A 147 0.50 -18.22 -1.68
CA GLN A 147 0.78 -19.65 -1.58
C GLN A 147 2.20 -19.94 -1.11
N LEU A 148 3.19 -19.18 -1.60
CA LEU A 148 4.59 -19.28 -1.14
C LEU A 148 4.71 -19.00 0.35
N ILE A 149 4.10 -17.92 0.82
CA ILE A 149 4.09 -17.51 2.23
C ILE A 149 3.45 -18.59 3.10
N ALA A 150 2.33 -19.16 2.67
CA ALA A 150 1.57 -20.16 3.41
C ALA A 150 2.34 -21.49 3.62
N LEU A 151 3.39 -21.77 2.84
CA LEU A 151 4.19 -22.99 3.02
C LEU A 151 4.94 -22.99 4.35
N ASP A 152 5.52 -21.85 4.75
CA ASP A 152 6.32 -21.73 5.97
C ASP A 152 6.49 -20.25 6.36
N PRO A 153 5.45 -19.59 6.89
CA PRO A 153 5.43 -18.15 7.10
C PRO A 153 6.39 -17.68 8.21
N LEU A 154 6.92 -18.59 9.02
CA LEU A 154 7.82 -18.31 10.14
C LEU A 154 9.29 -18.62 9.81
N ASP A 155 9.59 -19.32 8.71
CA ASP A 155 10.96 -19.54 8.23
C ASP A 155 11.47 -18.26 7.55
N LYS A 156 12.36 -17.55 8.24
CA LYS A 156 12.94 -16.30 7.76
C LYS A 156 13.69 -16.47 6.44
N ASP A 157 14.47 -17.53 6.26
CA ASP A 157 15.27 -17.71 5.04
C ASP A 157 14.35 -17.94 3.83
N HIS A 158 13.25 -18.67 4.03
CA HIS A 158 12.17 -18.82 3.05
C HIS A 158 11.53 -17.46 2.72
N VAL A 159 11.17 -16.67 3.73
CA VAL A 159 10.61 -15.33 3.55
C VAL A 159 11.57 -14.39 2.80
N ILE A 160 12.86 -14.40 3.13
CA ILE A 160 13.89 -13.62 2.42
C ILE A 160 13.94 -14.01 0.94
N ARG A 161 13.81 -15.30 0.62
CA ARG A 161 13.78 -15.76 -0.78
C ARG A 161 12.52 -15.28 -1.51
N ILE A 162 11.37 -15.28 -0.84
CA ILE A 162 10.11 -14.73 -1.39
C ILE A 162 10.28 -13.24 -1.69
N ASN A 163 10.78 -12.46 -0.74
CA ASN A 163 11.01 -11.02 -0.89
C ASN A 163 11.97 -10.71 -2.06
N LYS A 164 13.03 -11.51 -2.22
CA LYS A 164 13.95 -11.38 -3.37
C LYS A 164 13.26 -11.71 -4.70
N ALA A 165 12.42 -12.74 -4.75
CA ALA A 165 11.66 -13.05 -5.96
C ALA A 165 10.62 -11.96 -6.29
N GLU A 166 9.97 -11.39 -5.28
CA GLU A 166 9.07 -10.25 -5.43
C GLU A 166 9.81 -8.99 -5.93
N ALA A 167 11.01 -8.72 -5.42
CA ALA A 167 11.83 -7.62 -5.90
C ALA A 167 12.16 -7.76 -7.40
N GLU A 168 12.51 -8.96 -7.86
CA GLU A 168 12.74 -9.24 -9.28
C GLU A 168 11.45 -9.14 -10.12
N TYR A 169 10.31 -9.55 -9.57
CA TYR A 169 9.01 -9.37 -10.23
C TYR A 169 8.71 -7.89 -10.46
N TRP A 170 8.93 -7.03 -9.46
CA TRP A 170 8.65 -5.60 -9.57
C TRP A 170 9.59 -4.89 -10.54
N LYS A 171 10.88 -5.23 -10.57
CA LYS A 171 11.86 -4.72 -11.57
C LYS A 171 11.45 -5.05 -13.00
N LYS A 172 10.77 -6.17 -13.21
CA LYS A 172 10.26 -6.58 -14.52
C LYS A 172 8.86 -6.06 -14.83
N SER A 173 8.16 -5.55 -13.82
CA SER A 173 6.79 -5.02 -13.92
C SER A 173 6.74 -3.49 -13.95
N GLU A 174 7.90 -2.83 -14.03
CA GLU A 174 7.97 -1.39 -14.20
C GLU A 174 7.26 -0.94 -15.47
N GLY A 175 6.60 0.20 -15.40
CA GLY A 175 5.95 0.78 -16.57
C GLY A 175 4.83 1.72 -16.22
N TYR A 176 4.00 1.96 -17.22
CA TYR A 176 2.92 2.93 -17.15
C TYR A 176 1.59 2.27 -17.49
N ARG A 177 0.54 2.66 -16.77
CA ARG A 177 -0.85 2.38 -17.14
C ARG A 177 -1.66 3.67 -17.11
N MET A 178 -2.65 3.78 -17.99
CA MET A 178 -3.56 4.93 -18.04
C MET A 178 -4.99 4.42 -18.02
N GLY A 179 -5.83 5.07 -17.24
CA GLY A 179 -7.22 4.70 -17.06
C GLY A 179 -7.98 5.79 -16.32
N TRP A 180 -9.24 5.51 -16.02
CA TRP A 180 -10.03 6.44 -15.22
C TRP A 180 -9.61 6.39 -13.74
N SER A 181 -9.80 7.48 -13.01
CA SER A 181 -9.37 7.60 -11.61
C SER A 181 -9.89 6.49 -10.71
N ASP A 182 -11.13 6.04 -10.96
CA ASP A 182 -11.78 4.94 -10.25
C ASP A 182 -11.19 3.56 -10.57
N GLU A 183 -10.61 3.39 -11.76
CA GLU A 183 -9.96 2.15 -12.19
C GLU A 183 -8.48 2.10 -11.76
N ILE A 184 -7.78 3.24 -11.82
CA ILE A 184 -6.34 3.34 -11.51
C ILE A 184 -6.08 3.33 -10.02
N LEU A 185 -6.91 3.98 -9.21
CA LEU A 185 -6.74 3.99 -7.75
C LEU A 185 -7.25 2.70 -7.09
N GLY A 186 -7.95 1.84 -7.84
CA GLY A 186 -8.26 0.48 -7.42
C GLY A 186 -6.99 -0.36 -7.30
N PHE A 187 -6.94 -1.21 -6.28
CA PHE A 187 -5.85 -2.15 -6.06
C PHE A 187 -6.39 -3.54 -5.79
N ASP A 188 -5.68 -4.54 -6.29
CA ASP A 188 -5.94 -5.94 -5.99
C ASP A 188 -5.31 -6.27 -4.64
N CYS A 189 -6.15 -6.60 -3.66
CA CYS A 189 -5.67 -7.17 -2.41
C CYS A 189 -5.47 -8.66 -2.66
N GLY A 190 -4.31 -9.21 -2.31
CA GLY A 190 -4.20 -10.67 -2.17
C GLY A 190 -5.15 -11.19 -1.07
N GLY A 191 -4.84 -12.36 -0.54
CA GLY A 191 -5.53 -12.91 0.61
C GLY A 191 -5.53 -11.97 1.82
N GLN A 192 -6.36 -12.30 2.82
CA GLN A 192 -6.43 -11.55 4.06
C GLN A 192 -5.10 -11.64 4.81
N GLN A 193 -4.48 -10.49 5.07
CA GLN A 193 -3.29 -10.34 5.90
C GLN A 193 -3.61 -9.46 7.11
N TRP A 194 -2.95 -9.72 8.24
CA TRP A 194 -3.11 -8.85 9.40
C TRP A 194 -2.25 -7.60 9.20
N VAL A 195 -2.82 -6.42 9.39
CA VAL A 195 -2.08 -5.16 9.16
C VAL A 195 -2.04 -4.36 10.45
N SER A 196 -0.83 -3.98 10.85
CA SER A 196 -0.60 -2.98 11.88
C SER A 196 -0.14 -1.70 11.20
N GLU A 197 -0.96 -0.65 11.25
CA GLU A 197 -0.69 0.64 10.62
C GLU A 197 -0.41 1.72 11.67
N THR A 198 0.63 2.53 11.44
CA THR A 198 0.95 3.71 12.24
C THR A 198 0.82 4.97 11.40
N CYS A 199 0.28 6.04 11.99
CA CYS A 199 0.12 7.33 11.32
C CYS A 199 0.71 8.46 12.17
N PHE A 200 1.47 9.36 11.55
CA PHE A 200 2.06 10.52 12.21
C PHE A 200 2.33 11.69 11.24
N PRO A 201 2.38 12.93 11.75
CA PRO A 201 2.61 14.12 10.94
C PRO A 201 4.07 14.22 10.45
N THR A 202 4.24 14.60 9.18
CA THR A 202 5.56 14.69 8.53
C THR A 202 5.90 16.08 8.01
N GLY A 203 5.29 17.11 8.61
CA GLY A 203 5.48 18.50 8.23
C GLY A 203 4.51 18.89 7.13
N THR A 204 4.96 19.72 6.18
CA THR A 204 4.14 20.16 5.04
C THR A 204 4.76 19.74 3.71
N LEU A 205 4.01 19.79 2.61
CA LEU A 205 4.56 19.52 1.27
C LEU A 205 5.75 20.43 0.92
N ALA A 206 5.72 21.69 1.37
CA ALA A 206 6.79 22.65 1.13
C ALA A 206 8.05 22.35 1.96
N LYS A 207 7.87 21.81 3.17
CA LYS A 207 8.96 21.53 4.11
C LYS A 207 8.67 20.22 4.88
N PRO A 208 8.82 19.06 4.23
CA PRO A 208 8.67 17.78 4.92
C PRO A 208 9.82 17.62 5.92
N ASN A 209 9.52 17.04 7.08
CA ASN A 209 10.48 16.88 8.18
C ASN A 209 11.27 15.56 8.12
N MET A 210 10.99 14.72 7.10
CA MET A 210 11.67 13.45 6.81
C MET A 210 11.53 12.36 7.89
N LYS A 211 10.70 12.57 8.92
CA LYS A 211 10.49 11.59 10.02
C LYS A 211 9.94 10.26 9.51
N ASP A 212 9.18 10.30 8.43
CA ASP A 212 8.66 9.13 7.72
C ASP A 212 9.75 8.23 7.18
N LEU A 213 10.77 8.78 6.54
CA LEU A 213 11.88 7.99 6.03
C LEU A 213 12.80 7.50 7.14
N TYR A 214 13.05 8.31 8.17
CA TYR A 214 13.81 7.86 9.34
C TYR A 214 13.12 6.71 10.07
N TYR A 215 11.79 6.79 10.22
CA TYR A 215 11.01 5.69 10.78
C TYR A 215 11.15 4.41 9.95
N MET A 216 11.09 4.51 8.62
CA MET A 216 11.27 3.34 7.75
C MET A 216 12.67 2.73 7.85
N GLU A 217 13.72 3.57 7.93
CA GLU A 217 15.10 3.13 8.14
C GLU A 217 15.25 2.36 9.46
N GLU A 218 14.75 2.92 10.56
CA GLU A 218 14.77 2.27 11.88
C GLU A 218 13.94 0.98 11.91
N LEU A 219 12.77 0.97 11.27
CA LEU A 219 11.89 -0.20 11.19
C LEU A 219 12.54 -1.36 10.43
N LEU A 220 13.15 -1.09 9.27
CA LEU A 220 13.83 -2.12 8.48
C LEU A 220 15.05 -2.67 9.23
N GLN A 221 15.83 -1.80 9.89
CA GLN A 221 16.93 -2.22 10.76
C GLN A 221 16.45 -3.08 11.94
N LEU A 222 15.31 -2.74 12.53
CA LEU A 222 14.71 -3.50 13.62
C LEU A 222 14.28 -4.89 13.15
N ILE A 223 13.65 -5.00 11.98
CA ILE A 223 13.24 -6.28 11.38
C ILE A 223 14.45 -7.20 11.21
N GLU A 224 15.55 -6.68 10.66
CA GLU A 224 16.78 -7.47 10.48
C GLU A 224 17.44 -7.84 11.81
N LYS A 225 17.49 -6.90 12.76
CA LYS A 225 18.11 -7.10 14.07
C LYS A 225 17.38 -8.16 14.91
N GLU A 226 16.05 -8.15 14.87
CA GLU A 226 15.20 -9.05 15.67
C GLU A 226 14.83 -10.34 14.91
N ASP A 227 15.43 -10.57 13.74
CA ASP A 227 15.27 -11.78 12.92
C ASP A 227 13.81 -12.06 12.49
N ILE A 228 13.04 -11.02 12.19
CA ILE A 228 11.60 -11.11 11.96
C ILE A 228 11.30 -11.59 10.52
N PRO A 229 10.58 -12.69 10.31
CA PRO A 229 10.13 -13.11 8.98
C PRO A 229 9.02 -12.17 8.47
N ALA A 230 9.39 -11.12 7.73
CA ALA A 230 8.48 -10.10 7.19
C ALA A 230 8.25 -10.28 5.67
N PRO A 231 7.20 -11.00 5.24
CA PRO A 231 7.02 -11.44 3.84
C PRO A 231 6.26 -10.47 2.94
N ALA A 232 5.88 -9.30 3.45
CA ALA A 232 5.17 -8.30 2.67
C ALA A 232 5.94 -7.01 2.56
N PRO A 233 5.80 -6.33 1.41
CA PRO A 233 6.25 -4.96 1.34
C PRO A 233 5.54 -4.14 2.41
N ILE A 234 6.29 -3.35 3.17
CA ILE A 234 5.72 -2.38 4.10
C ILE A 234 5.20 -1.23 3.25
N GLU A 235 3.89 -0.98 3.30
CA GLU A 235 3.27 0.08 2.51
C GLU A 235 3.39 1.42 3.24
N GLN A 236 3.86 2.44 2.52
CA GLN A 236 3.93 3.81 3.01
C GLN A 236 3.15 4.74 2.09
N ARG A 237 2.23 5.52 2.68
CA ARG A 237 1.35 6.47 1.97
C ARG A 237 1.28 7.80 2.69
N TRP A 238 0.78 8.82 2.00
CA TRP A 238 0.57 10.16 2.58
C TRP A 238 -0.83 10.67 2.31
N THR A 239 -1.33 11.46 3.26
CA THR A 239 -2.58 12.21 3.15
C THR A 239 -2.40 13.64 3.64
N ALA A 240 -3.24 14.54 3.15
CA ALA A 240 -3.50 15.81 3.83
C ALA A 240 -4.20 15.56 5.16
N ARG A 241 -4.16 16.54 6.07
CA ARG A 241 -4.84 16.50 7.36
C ARG A 241 -6.32 16.08 7.28
N SER A 242 -6.80 15.52 8.37
CA SER A 242 -8.20 15.32 8.66
C SER A 242 -8.75 16.44 9.51
N ARG A 243 -9.97 16.89 9.19
CA ARG A 243 -10.76 17.80 10.06
C ARG A 243 -11.46 17.07 11.22
N SER A 244 -11.43 15.73 11.24
CA SER A 244 -12.02 14.95 12.35
C SER A 244 -11.06 14.88 13.53
N PRO A 245 -11.44 15.35 14.74
CA PRO A 245 -10.55 15.35 15.91
C PRO A 245 -10.08 13.95 16.35
N MET A 246 -10.91 12.92 16.13
CA MET A 246 -10.57 11.54 16.45
C MET A 246 -9.70 10.85 15.39
N SER A 247 -9.38 11.52 14.28
CA SER A 247 -8.50 10.95 13.27
C SER A 247 -7.05 11.03 13.74
N PRO A 248 -6.22 9.99 13.54
CA PRO A 248 -4.79 10.08 13.82
C PRO A 248 -4.08 11.09 12.90
N ALA A 249 -4.71 11.45 11.77
CA ALA A 249 -4.26 12.49 10.87
C ALA A 249 -4.89 13.87 11.16
N SER A 250 -5.42 14.12 12.37
CA SER A 250 -6.03 15.41 12.70
C SER A 250 -4.98 16.50 12.94
N SER A 251 -5.17 17.67 12.32
CA SER A 251 -4.36 18.86 12.58
C SER A 251 -5.16 20.16 12.40
N SER A 252 -4.83 21.17 13.19
CA SER A 252 -5.29 22.55 12.99
C SER A 252 -4.62 23.23 11.80
N GLU A 253 -3.38 22.83 11.47
CA GLU A 253 -2.59 23.43 10.39
C GLU A 253 -3.02 22.87 9.04
N GLU A 254 -3.37 23.73 8.09
CA GLU A 254 -4.03 23.30 6.85
C GLU A 254 -3.14 22.47 5.92
N ASP A 255 -1.85 22.78 5.93
CA ASP A 255 -0.86 22.24 5.01
C ASP A 255 -0.13 21.01 5.57
N ASP A 256 -0.51 20.54 6.77
CA ASP A 256 0.07 19.36 7.38
C ASP A 256 -0.22 18.11 6.53
N ILE A 257 0.84 17.35 6.31
CA ILE A 257 0.80 16.02 5.72
C ILE A 257 1.10 14.96 6.77
N PHE A 258 0.51 13.79 6.58
CA PHE A 258 0.65 12.64 7.47
C PHE A 258 1.12 11.44 6.68
N SER A 259 2.10 10.72 7.21
CA SER A 259 2.52 9.43 6.68
C SER A 259 1.76 8.31 7.37
N TRP A 260 1.39 7.29 6.60
CA TRP A 260 0.76 6.06 7.04
C TRP A 260 1.69 4.91 6.66
N ILE A 261 2.10 4.11 7.64
CA ILE A 261 3.03 3.00 7.47
C ILE A 261 2.34 1.72 7.91
N SER A 262 2.04 0.86 6.95
CA SER A 262 1.34 -0.42 7.12
C SER A 262 2.33 -1.57 7.08
N VAL A 263 2.48 -2.25 8.21
CA VAL A 263 3.24 -3.50 8.31
C VAL A 263 2.27 -4.67 8.26
N TYR A 264 2.43 -5.55 7.28
CA TYR A 264 1.65 -6.77 7.18
C TYR A 264 2.33 -7.89 7.96
N LEU A 265 1.55 -8.55 8.80
CA LEU A 265 1.95 -9.64 9.67
C LEU A 265 1.12 -10.87 9.29
N ASN A 266 1.78 -12.01 9.23
CA ASN A 266 1.11 -13.31 9.16
C ASN A 266 1.18 -13.93 10.54
N PHE A 267 0.03 -14.06 11.20
CA PHE A 267 -0.10 -14.93 12.35
C PHE A 267 -0.77 -16.22 11.89
N VAL A 268 -0.19 -17.34 12.31
CA VAL A 268 -0.73 -18.69 12.12
C VAL A 268 -1.86 -18.92 13.10
#